data_AF-A0A1M4PPI0-F1
#
_entry.id   AF-A0A1M4PPI0-F1
#
_cell.length_a   1.000
_cell.length_b   1.000
_cell.length_c   1.000
_cell.angle_alpha   90.00
_cell.angle_beta   90.00
_cell.angle_gamma   90.00
#
_symmetry.space_group_name_H-M   'P 1'
#
loop_
_entity.id
_entity.type
_entity.pdbx_description
1 polymer ?
#
loop_
_entity_poly.entity_id
_entity_poly.type
_entity_poly.pdbx_seq_one_letter_code
_entity_poly.pdbx_strand_id
1 'polypeptide(L)' 'MKKTYQTLKNQIISMYGRGMTTRDISAHIQDIYGFGLSESTVSKITNKILPL' A
#
# COMPACT_ATOMS: atom_id res chain seq x y z
N MET A 1 7.99 10.14 -14.28
CA MET A 1 8.13 8.98 -13.35
C MET A 1 7.57 9.19 -11.94
N LYS A 2 7.54 10.39 -11.34
CA LYS A 2 7.00 10.62 -9.97
C LYS A 2 5.49 10.32 -9.79
N LYS A 3 4.70 10.37 -10.88
CA LYS A 3 3.23 10.27 -10.81
C LYS A 3 2.76 8.87 -10.40
N THR A 4 3.36 7.82 -10.96
CA THR A 4 2.98 6.41 -10.72
C THR A 4 3.19 5.98 -9.26
N TYR A 5 4.30 6.39 -8.65
CA TYR A 5 4.58 6.06 -7.24
C TYR A 5 3.57 6.68 -6.27
N GLN A 6 3.14 7.93 -6.54
CA GLN A 6 2.16 8.59 -5.70
C GLN A 6 0.76 7.98 -5.86
N THR A 7 0.39 7.56 -7.07
CA THR A 7 -0.85 6.80 -7.31
C THR A 7 -0.86 5.50 -6.51
N LEU A 8 0.22 4.72 -6.56
CA LEU A 8 0.35 3.46 -5.82
C LEU A 8 0.22 3.68 -4.30
N LYS A 9 0.88 4.70 -3.77
CA LYS A 9 0.76 5.05 -2.34
C LYS A 9 -0.66 5.42 -1.93
N ASN A 10 -1.35 6.22 -2.73
CA ASN A 10 -2.73 6.60 -2.42
C ASN A 10 -3.67 5.39 -2.42
N GLN A 11 -3.42 4.44 -3.31
CA GLN A 11 -4.17 3.19 -3.39
C GLN A 11 -3.91 2.31 -2.15
N ILE A 12 -2.65 2.19 -1.72
CA ILE A 12 -2.26 1.51 -0.47
C ILE A 12 -2.96 2.14 0.75
N ILE A 13 -2.96 3.48 0.82
CA ILE A 13 -3.64 4.23 1.89
C ILE A 13 -5.15 3.96 1.87
N SER A 14 -5.78 3.97 0.70
CA SER A 14 -7.22 3.69 0.59
C SER A 14 -7.57 2.28 1.05
N MET A 15 -6.77 1.28 0.68
CA MET A 15 -6.98 -0.11 1.10
C MET A 15 -6.80 -0.28 2.61
N TYR A 16 -5.77 0.33 3.18
CA TYR A 16 -5.57 0.33 4.63
C TYR A 16 -6.73 1.01 5.36
N GLY A 17 -7.22 2.14 4.84
CA GLY A 17 -8.40 2.83 5.38
C GLY A 17 -9.71 2.03 5.26
N ARG A 18 -9.75 1.00 4.40
CA ARG A 18 -10.87 0.04 4.28
C ARG A 18 -10.72 -1.17 5.21
N GLY A 19 -9.69 -1.20 6.05
CA GLY A 19 -9.46 -2.28 7.02
C GLY A 19 -8.71 -3.49 6.47
N MET A 20 -8.11 -3.39 5.28
CA MET A 20 -7.26 -4.48 4.75
C MET A 20 -5.95 -4.57 5.54
N THR A 21 -5.49 -5.80 5.82
CA THR A 21 -4.20 -5.99 6.48
C THR A 21 -3.05 -5.66 5.54
N THR A 22 -1.85 -5.42 6.09
CA THR A 22 -0.63 -5.20 5.29
C THR A 22 -0.32 -6.38 4.35
N ARG A 23 -0.72 -7.59 4.76
CA ARG A 23 -0.59 -8.81 3.96
C ARG A 23 -1.59 -8.84 2.80
N ASP A 24 -2.86 -8.55 3.07
CA ASP A 24 -3.90 -8.50 2.02
C ASP A 24 -3.55 -7.45 0.96
N ILE A 25 -3.08 -6.29 1.41
CA ILE A 25 -2.62 -5.21 0.53
C ILE A 25 -1.44 -5.67 -0.33
N SER A 26 -0.46 -6.35 0.26
CA SER A 26 0.71 -6.87 -0.46
C SER A 26 0.29 -7.86 -1.56
N ALA A 27 -0.58 -8.81 -1.24
CA ALA A 27 -1.12 -9.78 -2.18
C ALA A 27 -1.92 -9.09 -3.31
N HIS A 28 -2.80 -8.15 -2.96
CA HIS A 28 -3.61 -7.42 -3.94
C HIS A 28 -2.77 -6.61 -4.93
N ILE A 29 -1.68 -5.98 -4.47
CA ILE A 29 -0.74 -5.27 -5.34
C ILE A 29 -0.02 -6.25 -6.29
N GLN A 30 0.38 -7.42 -5.79
CA GLN A 30 0.98 -8.46 -6.62
C GLN A 30 0.03 -8.95 -7.73
N ASP A 31 -1.24 -9.17 -7.40
CA ASP A 31 -2.25 -9.65 -8.35
C ASP A 31 -2.54 -8.64 -9.47
N ILE A 32 -2.60 -7.34 -9.14
CA ILE A 32 -2.92 -6.29 -10.12
C ILE A 32 -1.70 -5.88 -10.95
N TYR A 33 -0.54 -5.73 -10.30
CA TYR A 33 0.63 -5.10 -10.91
C TYR A 33 1.72 -6.10 -11.33
N GLY A 34 1.57 -7.38 -11.00
CA GLY A 34 2.54 -8.43 -11.31
C GLY A 34 3.84 -8.36 -10.49
N PHE A 35 3.96 -7.39 -9.58
CA PHE A 35 5.06 -7.26 -8.63
C PHE A 35 4.52 -7.03 -7.22
N GLY A 36 5.10 -7.71 -6.24
CA GLY A 36 4.73 -7.55 -4.83
C GLY A 36 5.48 -6.41 -4.16
N LEU A 37 4.84 -5.79 -3.17
CA LEU A 37 5.50 -4.96 -2.17
C LEU A 37 5.64 -5.76 -0.89
N SER A 38 6.78 -5.69 -0.21
CA SER A 38 6.92 -6.32 1.10
C SER A 38 5.91 -5.74 2.10
N GLU A 39 5.43 -6.55 3.05
CA GLU A 39 4.58 -6.05 4.15
C GLU A 39 5.25 -4.85 4.86
N SER A 40 6.59 -4.89 5.04
CA SER A 40 7.36 -3.79 5.62
C SER A 40 7.30 -2.49 4.79
N THR A 41 7.19 -2.58 3.47
CA THR A 41 7.04 -1.42 2.59
C THR A 41 5.63 -0.83 2.71
N VAL A 42 4.61 -1.71 2.76
CA VAL A 42 3.23 -1.31 2.99
C VAL A 42 3.10 -0.60 4.35
N SER A 43 3.64 -1.17 5.43
CA SER A 43 3.65 -0.55 6.77
C SER A 43 4.34 0.82 6.78
N LYS A 44 5.48 0.97 6.09
CA LYS A 44 6.16 2.28 5.98
C LYS A 44 5.32 3.34 5.28
N ILE A 45 4.43 2.94 4.37
CA ILE A 45 3.52 3.85 3.66
C ILE A 45 2.34 4.22 4.56
N THR A 46 1.72 3.25 5.24
CA THR A 46 0.53 3.46 6.08
C THR A 46 0.87 4.14 7.42
N ASN A 47 2.04 3.89 8.00
CA ASN A 47 2.46 4.55 9.25
C ASN A 47 2.56 6.08 9.12
N LYS A 48 2.70 6.63 7.90
CA LYS A 48 2.77 8.09 7.67
C LYS A 48 1.43 8.80 7.87
N ILE A 49 0.33 8.05 7.95
CA ILE A 49 -1.03 8.60 8.06
C ILE A 49 -1.72 8.23 9.38
N LEU A 50 -1.06 7.46 10.25
CA LEU A 50 -1.57 7.17 11.58
C LEU A 50 -1.57 8.48 12.40
N PRO A 51 -2.69 8.84 13.06
CA PRO A 51 -2.69 9.91 14.03
C PRO A 51 -1.73 9.57 15.19
N LEU A 52 -1.03 10.57 15.71
CA LEU A 52 -0.28 10.46 16.97
C LEU A 52 -1.24 10.26 18.15
#